data_AF-A0A7H4PEG1-F1
#
_entry.id   AF-A0A7H4PEG1-F1
#
_cell.length_a   1.000
_cell.length_b   1.000
_cell.length_c   1.000
_cell.angle_alpha   90.00
_cell.angle_beta   90.00
_cell.angle_gamma   90.00
#
_symmetry.space_group_name_H-M   'P 1'
#
loop_
_entity.id
_entity.type
_entity.pdbx_description
1 polymer ?
#
loop_
_entity_poly.entity_id
_entity_poly.type
_entity_poly.pdbx_seq_one_letter_code
_entity_poly.pdbx_strand_id
1 'polypeptide(L)'
;MRRRSAVSRRANARVTIKQNGYVIYQTYVSPGAFAINDLYPTSSSGDLQVTVKESDGSENTFTVPYSAVPLLQREGRLKYALTAGKYRSTNDDQDEVNFAQGTAIYGLPHGFTLYGGSQVSNDYHAFALGAGLNMGDFGAVSADITQANSTLADGSQHDGQSVRFLYAKALNDLGTNFQLLGYRYSTEGFYTLERDDI
;
A
#
# COMPACT_ATOMS: atom_id res chain seq x y z
N MET A 1 -8.10 -0.08 -20.02
CA MET A 1 -8.40 -1.50 -19.73
C MET A 1 -7.29 -2.38 -20.29
N ARG A 2 -6.32 -2.81 -19.47
CA ARG A 2 -5.41 -3.91 -19.81
C ARG A 2 -5.54 -4.94 -18.70
N ARG A 3 -6.34 -5.98 -18.95
CA ARG A 3 -6.35 -7.21 -18.14
C ARG A 3 -4.92 -7.73 -18.15
N ARG A 4 -4.21 -7.63 -17.03
CA ARG A 4 -2.98 -8.41 -16.86
C ARG A 4 -3.41 -9.75 -16.28
N SER A 5 -3.81 -10.63 -17.19
CA SER A 5 -3.96 -12.05 -16.89
C SER A 5 -2.57 -12.60 -16.58
N ALA A 6 -2.35 -13.12 -15.37
CA ALA A 6 -1.29 -14.09 -15.17
C ALA A 6 -1.74 -15.39 -15.87
N VAL A 7 -0.86 -15.94 -16.71
CA VAL A 7 -1.14 -17.16 -17.48
C VAL A 7 -0.26 -18.25 -16.90
N SER A 8 -0.85 -19.20 -16.15
CA SER A 8 -0.19 -20.47 -15.90
C SER A 8 -0.28 -21.30 -17.16
N ARG A 9 0.86 -21.77 -17.69
CA ARG A 9 0.91 -22.25 -19.07
C ARG A 9 1.03 -23.76 -19.23
N ARG A 10 1.28 -24.58 -18.20
CA ARG A 10 1.50 -26.04 -18.41
C ARG A 10 1.08 -27.01 -17.31
N ALA A 11 0.95 -26.63 -16.03
CA ALA A 11 0.62 -27.59 -14.98
C ALA A 11 -0.03 -26.91 -13.74
N ASN A 12 -0.43 -27.68 -12.74
CA ASN A 12 -0.97 -27.11 -11.50
C ASN A 12 0.11 -26.20 -10.87
N ALA A 13 -0.22 -24.92 -10.65
CA ALA A 13 0.72 -23.95 -10.11
C ALA A 13 0.38 -23.65 -8.65
N ARG A 14 1.40 -23.54 -7.81
CA ARG A 14 1.28 -23.04 -6.44
C ARG A 14 1.45 -21.52 -6.46
N VAL A 15 0.42 -20.80 -6.05
CA VAL A 15 0.45 -19.35 -5.90
C VAL A 15 0.67 -19.03 -4.42
N THR A 16 1.74 -18.30 -4.13
CA THR A 16 2.08 -17.80 -2.80
C THR A 16 2.05 -16.27 -2.85
N ILE A 17 1.28 -15.65 -1.97
CA ILE A 17 1.22 -14.19 -1.83
C ILE A 17 1.85 -13.82 -0.50
N LYS A 18 2.86 -12.96 -0.58
CA LYS A 18 3.52 -12.36 0.57
C LYS A 18 3.19 -10.88 0.67
N GLN A 19 3.06 -10.40 1.90
CA GLN A 19 3.01 -8.98 2.20
C GLN A 19 3.94 -8.72 3.38
N ASN A 20 4.83 -7.74 3.24
CA ASN A 20 5.86 -7.40 4.25
C ASN A 20 6.69 -8.62 4.66
N GLY A 21 7.04 -9.47 3.68
CA GLY A 21 7.79 -10.72 3.90
C GLY A 21 6.97 -11.92 4.40
N TYR A 22 5.78 -11.70 4.99
CA TYR A 22 4.92 -12.76 5.52
C TYR A 22 4.01 -13.36 4.45
N VAL A 23 3.90 -14.70 4.40
CA VAL A 23 2.93 -15.39 3.54
C VAL A 23 1.52 -15.17 4.08
N ILE A 24 0.72 -14.37 3.38
CA ILE A 24 -0.67 -14.07 3.75
C ILE A 24 -1.68 -14.99 3.05
N TYR A 25 -1.29 -15.61 1.94
CA TYR A 25 -2.16 -16.49 1.17
C TYR A 25 -1.32 -17.51 0.40
N GLN A 26 -1.78 -18.76 0.35
CA GLN A 26 -1.18 -19.81 -0.48
C GLN A 26 -2.26 -20.76 -0.99
N THR A 27 -2.31 -20.96 -2.30
CA THR A 27 -3.26 -21.88 -2.94
C THR A 27 -2.66 -22.59 -4.15
N TYR A 28 -3.32 -23.64 -4.62
CA TYR A 28 -3.01 -24.29 -5.89
C TYR A 28 -4.07 -23.90 -6.92
N VAL A 29 -3.62 -23.46 -8.10
CA VAL A 29 -4.48 -23.09 -9.21
C VAL A 29 -4.27 -24.04 -10.39
N SER A 30 -5.35 -24.31 -11.11
CA SER A 30 -5.29 -25.07 -12.36
C SER A 30 -4.60 -24.26 -13.47
N PRO A 31 -4.08 -24.93 -14.51
CA PRO A 31 -3.51 -24.26 -15.68
C PRO A 31 -4.50 -23.28 -16.31
N GLY A 32 -4.04 -22.08 -16.69
CA GLY A 32 -4.85 -21.04 -17.31
C GLY A 32 -4.83 -19.70 -16.58
N ALA A 33 -5.76 -18.83 -16.94
CA ALA A 33 -5.97 -17.56 -16.25
C ALA A 33 -6.75 -17.81 -14.96
N PHE A 34 -6.24 -17.30 -13.85
CA PHE A 34 -6.87 -17.41 -12.54
C PHE A 34 -7.13 -16.01 -11.94
N ALA A 35 -8.07 -15.94 -11.00
CA ALA A 35 -8.36 -14.74 -10.21
C ALA A 35 -8.50 -15.16 -8.74
N ILE A 36 -7.84 -14.42 -7.85
CA ILE A 36 -7.92 -14.59 -6.40
C ILE A 36 -8.79 -13.46 -5.88
N ASN A 37 -9.98 -13.80 -5.36
CA ASN A 37 -11.00 -12.83 -4.94
C ASN A 37 -11.28 -12.89 -3.42
N ASP A 38 -10.56 -13.76 -2.70
CA ASP A 38 -10.77 -14.14 -1.30
C ASP A 38 -9.59 -13.72 -0.40
N LEU A 39 -8.79 -12.74 -0.84
CA LEU A 39 -7.74 -12.18 -0.02
C LEU A 39 -8.37 -11.36 1.12
N TYR A 40 -8.10 -11.73 2.37
CA TYR A 40 -8.51 -10.91 3.50
C TYR A 40 -7.78 -9.57 3.46
N PRO A 41 -8.48 -8.43 3.66
CA PRO A 41 -7.83 -7.14 3.80
C PRO A 41 -7.01 -7.16 5.09
N THR A 42 -5.71 -7.35 4.96
CA THR A 42 -4.77 -7.08 6.04
C THR A 42 -4.76 -5.57 6.26
N SER A 43 -4.86 -5.15 7.52
CA SER A 43 -4.79 -3.72 7.89
C SER A 43 -3.41 -3.11 7.61
N SER A 44 -2.42 -3.92 7.23
CA SER A 44 -1.10 -3.50 6.80
C SER A 44 -1.14 -2.96 5.37
N SER A 45 -0.73 -1.71 5.21
CA SER A 45 -0.30 -1.19 3.91
C SER A 45 0.98 -1.91 3.51
N GLY A 46 1.12 -2.27 2.23
CA GLY A 46 2.29 -2.98 1.71
C GLY A 46 1.99 -3.64 0.37
N ASP A 47 2.95 -3.61 -0.54
CA ASP A 47 2.81 -4.24 -1.85
C ASP A 47 2.68 -5.77 -1.71
N LEU A 48 1.87 -6.39 -2.56
CA LEU A 48 1.69 -7.84 -2.58
C LEU A 48 2.74 -8.45 -3.51
N GLN A 49 3.68 -9.20 -2.94
CA GLN A 49 4.60 -10.02 -3.73
C GLN A 49 3.91 -11.35 -4.05
N VAL A 50 3.62 -11.59 -5.33
CA VAL A 50 2.97 -12.81 -5.81
C VAL A 50 4.02 -13.68 -6.49
N THR A 51 4.22 -14.89 -5.96
CA THR A 51 5.08 -15.92 -6.55
C THR A 51 4.19 -17.05 -7.07
N VAL A 52 4.31 -17.34 -8.37
CA VAL A 52 3.63 -18.46 -9.03
C VAL A 52 4.69 -19.52 -9.36
N LYS A 53 4.64 -20.64 -8.64
CA LYS A 53 5.51 -21.79 -8.84
C LYS A 53 4.78 -22.87 -9.64
N GLU A 54 5.24 -23.12 -10.86
CA GLU A 54 4.69 -24.14 -11.74
C GLU A 54 5.19 -25.56 -11.34
N SER A 55 4.53 -26.61 -11.82
CA SER A 55 4.92 -27.99 -11.49
C SER A 55 6.28 -28.41 -12.06
N ASP A 56 6.78 -27.71 -13.08
CA ASP A 56 8.12 -27.91 -13.64
C ASP A 56 9.23 -27.25 -12.81
N GLY A 57 8.87 -26.61 -11.70
CA GLY A 57 9.79 -25.91 -10.81
C GLY A 57 10.08 -24.46 -11.23
N SER A 58 9.55 -23.98 -12.36
CA SER A 58 9.71 -22.58 -12.75
C SER A 58 8.91 -21.65 -11.81
N GLU A 59 9.51 -20.53 -11.45
CA GLU A 59 8.91 -19.54 -10.55
C GLU A 59 8.81 -18.19 -11.26
N ASN A 60 7.61 -17.60 -11.24
CA ASN A 60 7.36 -16.24 -11.71
C ASN A 60 6.93 -15.38 -10.53
N THR A 61 7.74 -14.39 -10.19
CA THR A 61 7.44 -13.43 -9.12
C THR A 61 7.10 -12.07 -9.71
N PHE A 62 5.98 -11.48 -9.28
CA PHE A 62 5.58 -10.14 -9.65
C PHE A 62 4.94 -9.41 -8.46
N THR A 63 5.09 -8.10 -8.42
CA THR A 63 4.55 -7.25 -7.35
C THR A 63 3.26 -6.59 -7.80
N VAL A 64 2.19 -6.76 -7.02
CA VAL A 64 0.90 -6.09 -7.20
C VAL A 64 0.80 -4.98 -6.15
N PRO A 65 0.76 -3.70 -6.56
CA PRO A 65 0.57 -2.61 -5.61
C PRO A 65 -0.78 -2.76 -4.92
N TYR A 66 -0.79 -2.90 -3.59
CA TYR A 66 -2.05 -2.91 -2.84
C TYR A 66 -2.55 -1.46 -2.74
N SER A 67 -3.47 -1.12 -3.62
CA SER A 67 -3.95 0.25 -3.78
C SER A 67 -4.96 0.59 -2.68
N ALA A 68 -4.63 1.56 -1.83
CA ALA A 68 -5.58 2.14 -0.89
C ALA A 68 -6.68 2.90 -1.63
N VAL A 69 -7.92 2.77 -1.17
CA VAL A 69 -9.02 3.63 -1.59
C VAL A 69 -8.82 5.06 -1.06
N PRO A 70 -9.40 6.09 -1.71
CA PRO A 70 -9.34 7.45 -1.20
C PRO A 70 -9.72 7.52 0.28
N LEU A 71 -8.87 8.17 1.08
CA LEU A 71 -9.03 8.32 2.52
C LEU A 71 -10.09 9.39 2.80
N LEU A 72 -11.34 8.96 2.86
CA LEU A 72 -12.49 9.81 3.15
C LEU A 72 -13.09 9.48 4.51
N GLN A 73 -13.56 10.52 5.19
CA GLN A 73 -14.21 10.40 6.49
C GLN A 73 -15.52 11.19 6.49
N ARG A 74 -16.54 10.67 7.19
CA ARG A 74 -17.81 11.39 7.32
C ARG A 74 -17.60 12.69 8.08
N GLU A 75 -18.35 13.72 7.69
CA GLU A 75 -18.33 15.04 8.30
C GLU A 75 -18.45 14.96 9.84
N GLY A 76 -17.61 15.75 10.52
CA GLY A 76 -17.55 15.84 11.99
C GLY A 76 -16.86 14.65 12.67
N ARG A 77 -16.42 13.62 11.93
CA ARG A 77 -15.72 12.48 12.52
C ARG A 77 -14.21 12.66 12.44
N LEU A 78 -13.55 12.48 13.58
CA LEU A 78 -12.11 12.33 13.70
C LEU A 78 -11.75 10.85 13.86
N LYS A 79 -10.84 10.36 13.04
CA LYS A 79 -10.15 9.08 13.24
C LYS A 79 -8.68 9.39 13.50
N TYR A 80 -8.15 8.89 14.60
CA TYR A 80 -6.74 9.03 14.93
C TYR A 80 -6.16 7.67 15.33
N ALA A 81 -4.87 7.49 15.11
CA ALA A 81 -4.13 6.34 15.59
C ALA A 81 -2.75 6.80 16.04
N LEU A 82 -2.34 6.32 17.21
CA LEU A 82 -1.03 6.53 17.78
C LEU A 82 -0.43 5.15 18.08
N THR A 83 0.77 4.92 17.58
CA THR A 83 1.51 3.67 17.73
C THR A 83 2.92 4.00 18.16
N ALA A 84 3.46 3.27 19.12
CA ALA A 84 4.86 3.34 19.50
C ALA A 84 5.34 1.92 19.81
N GLY A 85 6.52 1.56 19.33
CA GLY A 85 7.05 0.22 19.51
C GLY A 85 8.36 0.01 18.78
N LYS A 86 8.74 -1.25 18.65
CA LYS A 86 9.90 -1.68 17.88
C LYS A 86 9.44 -2.28 16.57
N TYR A 87 10.07 -1.86 15.49
CA TYR A 87 9.92 -2.49 14.19
C TYR A 87 10.69 -3.82 14.22
N ARG A 88 10.01 -4.89 13.81
CA ARG A 88 10.60 -6.22 13.73
C ARG A 88 10.42 -6.72 12.30
N SER A 89 11.52 -6.80 11.57
CA SER A 89 11.54 -7.43 10.26
C SER A 89 11.74 -8.94 10.36
N THR A 90 11.43 -9.65 9.29
CA THR A 90 11.52 -11.11 9.22
C THR A 90 12.92 -11.59 8.81
N ASN A 91 13.81 -10.67 8.42
CA ASN A 91 15.20 -10.99 8.10
C ASN A 91 16.07 -10.86 9.36
N ASP A 92 16.85 -11.90 9.65
CA ASP A 92 17.71 -12.00 10.84
C ASP A 92 18.84 -10.95 10.90
N ASP A 93 19.05 -10.20 9.81
CA ASP A 93 20.10 -9.16 9.67
C ASP A 93 19.59 -7.73 9.89
N GLN A 94 18.33 -7.52 10.30
CA GLN A 94 17.77 -6.17 10.53
C GLN A 94 17.74 -5.79 12.02
N ASP A 95 18.26 -4.61 12.33
CA ASP A 95 18.26 -4.05 13.68
C ASP A 95 16.83 -3.76 14.16
N GLU A 96 16.59 -3.98 15.46
CA GLU A 96 15.32 -3.58 16.09
C GLU A 96 15.22 -2.06 16.20
N VAL A 97 14.50 -1.45 15.27
CA VAL A 97 14.36 0.01 15.22
C VAL A 97 13.16 0.48 16.05
N ASN A 98 13.39 1.33 17.05
CA ASN A 98 12.29 1.99 17.77
C ASN A 98 11.60 2.99 16.84
N PHE A 99 10.27 2.96 16.81
CA PHE A 99 9.49 3.92 16.04
C PHE A 99 8.26 4.40 16.81
N ALA A 100 7.83 5.60 16.47
CA ALA A 100 6.55 6.16 16.85
C ALA A 100 5.84 6.67 15.59
N GLN A 101 4.53 6.46 15.51
CA GLN A 101 3.71 6.92 14.41
C GLN A 101 2.42 7.52 14.95
N GLY A 102 2.03 8.66 14.39
CA GLY A 102 0.75 9.28 14.65
C GLY A 102 0.04 9.62 13.35
N THR A 103 -1.25 9.32 13.26
CA THR A 103 -2.08 9.70 12.11
C THR A 103 -3.41 10.28 12.58
N ALA A 104 -3.94 11.22 11.81
CA ALA A 104 -5.23 11.84 12.04
C ALA A 104 -5.95 12.09 10.71
N ILE A 105 -7.24 11.82 10.68
CA ILE A 105 -8.14 11.98 9.53
C ILE A 105 -9.41 12.64 10.05
N TYR A 106 -9.77 13.80 9.50
CA TYR A 106 -10.93 14.57 9.90
C TYR A 106 -11.86 14.84 8.72
N GLY A 107 -13.13 14.47 8.88
CA GLY A 107 -14.18 14.76 7.91
C GLY A 107 -14.70 16.19 8.07
N LEU A 108 -14.54 16.99 7.03
CA LEU A 108 -15.01 18.38 6.94
C LEU A 108 -16.35 18.45 6.19
N PRO A 109 -17.05 19.61 6.25
CA PRO A 109 -18.28 19.83 5.52
C PRO A 109 -18.13 19.65 4.01
N HIS A 110 -19.26 19.42 3.33
CA HIS A 110 -19.34 19.26 1.87
C HIS A 110 -18.53 18.07 1.31
N GLY A 111 -18.37 17.01 2.11
CA GLY A 111 -17.68 15.79 1.68
C GLY A 111 -16.16 15.92 1.60
N PHE A 112 -15.59 17.00 2.15
CA PHE A 112 -14.15 17.18 2.22
C PHE A 112 -13.57 16.36 3.39
N THR A 113 -12.33 15.91 3.27
CA THR A 113 -11.60 15.21 4.33
C THR A 113 -10.18 15.71 4.34
N LEU A 114 -9.65 16.06 5.50
CA LEU A 114 -8.25 16.39 5.68
C LEU A 114 -7.58 15.27 6.47
N TYR A 115 -6.39 14.87 6.08
CA TYR A 115 -5.64 13.85 6.79
C TYR A 115 -4.16 14.15 6.81
N GLY A 116 -3.48 13.61 7.80
CA GLY A 116 -2.05 13.69 7.90
C GLY A 116 -1.50 12.71 8.91
N GLY A 117 -0.19 12.62 8.95
CA GLY A 117 0.50 11.78 9.90
C GLY A 117 1.99 12.07 9.94
N SER A 118 2.62 11.57 10.99
CA SER A 118 4.06 11.58 11.13
C SER A 118 4.53 10.21 11.58
N GLN A 119 5.73 9.87 11.16
CA GLN A 119 6.44 8.69 11.59
C GLN A 119 7.86 9.11 11.95
N VAL A 120 8.30 8.72 13.13
CA VAL A 120 9.58 9.13 13.69
C VAL A 120 10.29 7.90 14.24
N SER A 121 11.56 7.81 13.92
CA SER A 121 12.52 6.83 14.42
C SER A 121 13.87 7.54 14.65
N ASN A 122 14.91 6.80 15.05
CA ASN A 122 16.25 7.34 15.23
C ASN A 122 16.83 7.82 13.89
N ASP A 123 16.66 7.03 12.83
CA ASP A 123 17.29 7.25 11.53
C ASP A 123 16.29 7.58 10.42
N TYR A 124 15.01 7.74 10.78
CA TYR A 124 13.93 8.01 9.82
C TYR A 124 12.89 8.97 10.37
N HIS A 125 12.58 10.01 9.59
CA HIS A 125 11.50 10.96 9.87
C HIS A 125 10.65 11.15 8.63
N ALA A 126 9.34 10.96 8.76
CA ALA A 126 8.40 11.24 7.69
C ALA A 126 7.20 12.04 8.19
N PHE A 127 6.73 12.94 7.33
CA PHE A 127 5.54 13.73 7.54
C PHE A 127 4.68 13.67 6.29
N ALA A 128 3.40 13.36 6.46
CA ALA A 128 2.42 13.29 5.39
C ALA A 128 1.25 14.23 5.66
N LEU A 129 0.79 14.88 4.59
CA LEU A 129 -0.41 15.72 4.60
C LEU A 129 -1.20 15.49 3.32
N GLY A 130 -2.51 15.38 3.44
CA GLY A 130 -3.38 15.11 2.32
C GLY A 130 -4.81 15.56 2.53
N ALA A 131 -5.54 15.61 1.43
CA ALA A 131 -6.94 15.93 1.41
C ALA A 131 -7.70 15.03 0.44
N GLY A 132 -8.97 14.81 0.74
CA GLY A 132 -9.91 14.09 -0.09
C GLY A 132 -11.21 14.84 -0.27
N LEU A 133 -11.88 14.59 -1.39
CA LEU A 133 -13.20 15.13 -1.68
C LEU A 133 -14.09 14.01 -2.21
N ASN A 134 -15.24 13.83 -1.56
CA ASN A 134 -16.32 13.00 -2.05
C ASN A 134 -17.25 13.83 -2.94
N MET A 135 -17.30 13.50 -4.23
CA MET A 135 -18.13 14.20 -5.23
C MET A 135 -19.41 13.42 -5.57
N GLY A 136 -19.79 12.40 -4.77
CA GLY A 136 -20.99 11.61 -4.98
C GLY A 136 -20.93 10.82 -6.30
N ASP A 137 -21.82 11.14 -7.24
CA ASP A 137 -21.97 10.45 -8.53
C ASP A 137 -20.71 10.54 -9.42
N PHE A 138 -19.90 11.58 -9.22
CA PHE A 138 -18.62 11.74 -9.92
C PHE A 138 -17.48 10.93 -9.28
N GLY A 139 -17.71 10.29 -8.13
CA GLY A 139 -16.74 9.50 -7.40
C GLY A 139 -16.03 10.27 -6.29
N ALA A 140 -14.87 9.79 -5.90
CA ALA A 140 -14.04 10.33 -4.83
C ALA A 140 -12.62 10.58 -5.32
N VAL A 141 -12.03 11.70 -4.93
CA VAL A 141 -10.62 12.01 -5.17
C VAL A 141 -9.88 12.18 -3.85
N SER A 142 -8.60 11.83 -3.82
CA SER A 142 -7.69 12.27 -2.76
C SER A 142 -6.29 12.51 -3.29
N ALA A 143 -5.59 13.45 -2.66
CA ALA A 143 -4.20 13.75 -2.95
C ALA A 143 -3.43 13.91 -1.63
N ASP A 144 -2.24 13.36 -1.56
CA ASP A 144 -1.33 13.53 -0.43
C ASP A 144 0.11 13.69 -0.88
N ILE A 145 0.86 14.41 -0.04
CA ILE A 145 2.30 14.54 -0.13
C ILE A 145 2.92 14.02 1.16
N THR A 146 3.99 13.24 1.01
CA THR A 146 4.81 12.73 2.10
C THR A 146 6.23 13.20 1.90
N GLN A 147 6.77 13.94 2.86
CA GLN A 147 8.20 14.22 2.97
C GLN A 147 8.82 13.15 3.86
N ALA A 148 9.95 12.58 3.43
CA ALA A 148 10.73 11.63 4.21
C ALA A 148 12.20 12.05 4.24
N ASN A 149 12.83 11.93 5.40
CA ASN A 149 14.24 12.13 5.66
C ASN A 149 14.76 10.84 6.27
N SER A 150 15.71 10.19 5.61
CA SER A 150 16.19 8.85 5.95
C SER A 150 17.71 8.86 6.02
N THR A 151 18.27 8.19 7.02
CA THR A 151 19.70 7.88 7.07
C THR A 151 19.85 6.39 6.78
N LEU A 152 20.55 6.03 5.71
CA LEU A 152 20.75 4.63 5.34
C LEU A 152 21.83 3.97 6.19
N ALA A 153 21.93 2.66 6.14
CA ALA A 153 22.93 1.87 6.88
C ALA A 153 24.39 2.25 6.57
N ASP A 154 24.66 2.85 5.40
CA ASP A 154 25.98 3.38 5.02
C ASP A 154 26.27 4.79 5.59
N GLY A 155 25.33 5.35 6.35
CA GLY A 155 25.39 6.69 6.94
C GLY A 155 25.02 7.83 6.00
N SER A 156 24.61 7.55 4.75
CA SER A 156 24.17 8.56 3.81
C SER A 156 22.77 9.09 4.16
N GLN A 157 22.59 10.41 4.04
CA GLN A 157 21.31 11.08 4.29
C GLN A 157 20.57 11.32 2.98
N HIS A 158 19.30 10.94 2.96
CA HIS A 158 18.43 11.06 1.81
C HIS A 158 17.16 11.83 2.16
N ASP A 159 16.90 12.86 1.37
CA ASP A 159 15.68 13.65 1.40
C ASP A 159 14.81 13.28 0.19
N GLY A 160 13.53 12.98 0.46
CA GLY A 160 12.62 12.61 -0.60
C GLY A 160 11.19 13.02 -0.36
N GLN A 161 10.48 13.17 -1.46
CA GLN A 161 9.06 13.49 -1.50
C GLN A 161 8.32 12.43 -2.30
N SER A 162 7.14 12.07 -1.80
CA SER A 162 6.20 11.21 -2.50
C SER A 162 4.86 11.89 -2.58
N VAL A 163 4.35 12.03 -3.80
CA VAL A 163 3.02 12.57 -4.08
C VAL A 163 2.14 11.44 -4.57
N ARG A 164 0.94 11.32 -4.00
CA ARG A 164 -0.04 10.31 -4.37
C ARG A 164 -1.36 10.98 -4.73
N PHE A 165 -1.95 10.53 -5.83
CA PHE A 165 -3.29 10.87 -6.28
C PHE A 165 -4.12 9.60 -6.41
N LEU A 166 -5.33 9.62 -5.85
CA LEU A 166 -6.29 8.52 -5.92
C LEU A 166 -7.61 9.05 -6.45
N TYR A 167 -8.22 8.33 -7.38
CA TYR A 167 -9.58 8.54 -7.85
C TYR A 167 -10.33 7.22 -7.82
N ALA A 168 -11.51 7.20 -7.23
CA ALA A 168 -12.38 6.05 -7.17
C ALA A 168 -13.78 6.41 -7.66
N LYS A 169 -14.35 5.57 -8.52
CA LYS A 169 -15.76 5.69 -8.94
C LYS A 169 -16.50 4.37 -8.73
N ALA A 170 -17.61 4.45 -8.00
CA ALA A 170 -18.58 3.36 -7.93
C ALA A 170 -19.59 3.51 -9.08
N LEU A 171 -19.89 2.41 -9.78
CA LEU A 171 -20.86 2.35 -10.88
C LEU A 171 -22.01 1.43 -10.48
N ASN A 172 -22.64 1.75 -9.35
CA ASN A 172 -23.67 0.91 -8.72
C ASN A 172 -24.86 0.65 -9.65
N ASP A 173 -25.22 1.62 -10.50
CA ASP A 173 -26.36 1.52 -11.44
C ASP A 173 -26.16 0.46 -12.54
N LEU A 174 -24.93 0.02 -12.79
CA LEU A 174 -24.59 -0.99 -13.80
C LEU A 174 -24.33 -2.38 -13.20
N GLY A 175 -24.63 -2.57 -11.91
CA GLY A 175 -24.38 -3.83 -11.19
C GLY A 175 -22.89 -4.22 -11.13
N THR A 176 -21.99 -3.30 -11.47
CA THR A 176 -20.55 -3.54 -11.61
C THR A 176 -19.80 -2.55 -10.74
N ASN A 177 -18.91 -3.05 -9.88
CA ASN A 177 -18.28 -2.21 -8.87
C ASN A 177 -16.80 -1.88 -9.16
N PHE A 178 -16.46 -0.61 -8.90
CA PHE A 178 -15.15 0.01 -8.72
C PHE A 178 -14.13 0.08 -9.88
N GLN A 179 -13.93 1.30 -10.39
CA GLN A 179 -12.69 1.73 -11.04
C GLN A 179 -11.87 2.58 -10.06
N LEU A 180 -10.65 2.14 -9.76
CA LEU A 180 -9.65 2.87 -8.98
C LEU A 180 -8.50 3.28 -9.91
N LEU A 181 -8.21 4.57 -9.96
CA LEU A 181 -7.02 5.12 -10.60
C LEU A 181 -6.14 5.69 -9.49
N GLY A 182 -4.99 5.06 -9.27
CA GLY A 182 -3.97 5.55 -8.36
C GLY A 182 -2.71 5.90 -9.13
N TYR A 183 -2.16 7.07 -8.85
CA TYR A 183 -0.85 7.47 -9.34
C TYR A 183 0.00 7.90 -8.15
N ARG A 184 1.21 7.35 -8.05
CA ARG A 184 2.19 7.73 -7.05
C ARG A 184 3.48 8.09 -7.77
N TYR A 185 4.01 9.26 -7.45
CA TYR A 185 5.31 9.72 -7.91
C TYR A 185 6.18 9.93 -6.68
N SER A 186 7.37 9.34 -6.68
CA SER A 186 8.35 9.49 -5.61
C SER A 186 9.66 9.96 -6.21
N THR A 187 10.32 10.90 -5.54
CA THR A 187 11.69 11.31 -5.89
C THR A 187 12.68 10.18 -5.60
N GLU A 188 13.86 10.24 -6.20
CA GLU A 188 14.91 9.23 -6.02
C GLU A 188 15.33 9.07 -4.55
N GLY A 189 15.39 10.16 -3.78
CA GLY A 189 15.71 10.13 -2.34
C GLY A 189 14.55 9.75 -1.41
N PHE A 190 13.41 9.28 -1.93
CA PHE A 190 12.27 8.90 -1.10
C PHE A 190 12.38 7.42 -0.67
N TYR A 191 12.65 7.22 0.62
CA TYR A 191 12.66 5.91 1.26
C TYR A 191 11.49 5.78 2.24
N THR A 192 11.14 4.54 2.54
CA THR A 192 10.12 4.18 3.53
C THR A 192 10.75 3.36 4.62
N LEU A 193 10.23 3.43 5.85
CA LEU A 193 10.77 2.69 7.01
C LEU A 193 10.92 1.18 6.76
N GLU A 194 10.08 0.57 5.92
CA GLU A 194 10.14 -0.86 5.62
C GLU A 194 11.29 -1.25 4.67
N ARG A 195 11.85 -0.28 3.92
CA ARG A 195 12.81 -0.61 2.86
C ARG A 195 14.15 -0.98 3.47
N ASP A 196 14.68 -2.12 3.02
CA ASP A 196 15.89 -2.85 3.49
C ASP A 196 17.22 -2.05 3.54
N ASP A 197 17.18 -0.73 3.35
CA ASP A 197 18.36 0.15 3.25
C ASP A 197 18.56 1.05 4.50
N ILE A 198 17.59 1.10 5.45
CA ILE A 198 17.61 1.94 6.66
C ILE A 198 17.96 1.10 7.90
#